data_AF-A0A6J7PRN1-F1
#
_entry.id   AF-A0A6J7PRN1-F1
#
_cell.length_a   1.000
_cell.length_b   1.000
_cell.length_c   1.000
_cell.angle_alpha   90.00
_cell.angle_beta   90.00
_cell.angle_gamma   90.00
#
_symmetry.space_group_name_H-M   'P 1'
#
loop_
_entity.id
_entity.type
_entity.pdbx_description
1 polymer ?
#
loop_
_entity_poly.entity_id
_entity_poly.type
_entity_poly.pdbx_seq_one_letter_code
_entity_poly.pdbx_strand_id
1 'polypeptide(L)'
;MISAARNPLSSRTPVPHSLPPLSEAQFDVLRFVADGMSTQAIAHERQVSVKAVEQTISRLSEILEVPRDSSTNQRVQLARAYLELAGKIPELGR
;
A
#
# COMPACT_ATOMS: atom_id res chain seq x y z
N MET A 1 2.39 25.58 -37.89
CA MET A 1 2.42 25.73 -36.42
C MET A 1 1.81 24.48 -35.80
N ILE A 2 2.63 23.51 -35.41
CA ILE A 2 2.20 22.33 -34.65
C ILE A 2 2.98 22.38 -33.34
N SER A 3 2.32 22.64 -32.22
CA SER A 3 2.91 22.51 -30.89
C SER A 3 2.07 21.58 -30.06
N ALA A 4 2.78 20.60 -29.52
CA ALA A 4 2.28 19.39 -28.89
C ALA A 4 1.80 19.60 -27.45
N ALA A 5 0.83 18.74 -27.10
CA ALA A 5 0.54 18.13 -25.80
C ALA A 5 1.31 18.63 -24.57
N ARG A 6 0.55 19.10 -23.57
CA ARG A 6 0.94 18.97 -22.16
C ARG A 6 -0.22 18.41 -21.36
N ASN A 7 -0.12 17.11 -21.12
CA ASN A 7 -0.94 16.29 -20.23
C ASN A 7 -0.83 16.84 -18.79
N PRO A 8 -1.91 17.34 -18.16
CA PRO A 8 -1.88 17.79 -16.78
C PRO A 8 -2.07 16.57 -15.86
N LEU A 9 -1.03 15.73 -15.73
CA LEU A 9 -0.94 14.80 -14.59
C LEU A 9 -0.51 15.62 -13.37
N SER A 10 -1.44 16.44 -12.89
CA SER A 10 -1.24 17.26 -11.71
C SER A 10 -1.22 16.38 -10.47
N SER A 11 -0.16 16.55 -9.70
CA SER A 11 -0.09 16.21 -8.27
C SER A 11 0.02 14.72 -7.94
N ARG A 12 1.08 14.07 -8.44
CA ARG A 12 1.64 12.91 -7.73
C ARG A 12 2.21 13.45 -6.41
N THR A 13 1.43 13.37 -5.33
CA THR A 13 1.90 13.63 -3.97
C THR A 13 3.22 12.86 -3.80
N PRO A 14 4.31 13.50 -3.37
CA PRO A 14 5.58 12.80 -3.17
C PRO A 14 5.36 11.82 -2.02
N VAL A 15 5.10 10.55 -2.36
CA VAL A 15 5.13 9.46 -1.39
C VAL A 15 6.49 9.52 -0.68
N PRO A 16 6.50 9.62 0.66
CA PRO A 16 7.72 9.79 1.43
C PRO A 16 8.73 8.71 1.03
N HIS A 17 9.99 9.12 0.83
CA HIS A 17 11.06 8.27 0.28
C HIS A 17 11.56 7.20 1.27
N SER A 18 10.88 7.06 2.40
CA SER A 18 11.12 6.05 3.40
C SER A 18 9.79 5.74 4.05
N LEU A 19 9.48 4.44 4.22
CA LEU A 19 8.32 4.07 5.00
C LEU A 19 8.44 4.67 6.40
N PRO A 20 7.36 5.22 6.96
CA PRO A 20 7.30 5.38 8.41
C PRO A 20 7.60 4.02 9.07
N PRO A 21 8.23 3.99 10.25
CA PRO A 21 8.61 2.75 10.90
C PRO A 21 7.35 1.90 11.19
N LEU A 22 7.15 0.88 10.36
CA LEU A 22 6.09 -0.10 10.52
C LEU A 22 6.59 -1.21 11.45
N SER A 23 5.70 -1.76 12.28
CA SER A 23 6.02 -3.01 12.98
C SER A 23 6.16 -4.16 11.97
N GLU A 24 6.88 -5.22 12.34
CA GLU A 24 7.01 -6.44 11.53
C GLU A 24 5.63 -6.98 11.10
N ALA A 25 4.66 -6.98 12.03
CA ALA A 25 3.30 -7.38 11.74
C ALA A 25 2.59 -6.50 10.68
N GLN A 26 2.82 -5.18 10.72
CA GLN A 26 2.27 -4.26 9.73
C GLN A 26 2.93 -4.44 8.37
N PHE A 27 4.25 -4.67 8.35
CA PHE A 27 5.01 -4.87 7.12
C PHE A 27 4.59 -6.13 6.37
N ASP A 28 4.48 -7.25 7.08
CA ASP A 28 4.01 -8.52 6.50
C ASP A 28 2.57 -8.42 5.98
N VAL A 29 1.66 -7.78 6.73
CA VAL A 29 0.27 -7.58 6.27
C VAL A 29 0.28 -6.74 4.99
N LEU A 30 1.09 -5.70 4.93
CA LEU A 30 1.25 -4.88 3.72
C LEU A 30 1.79 -5.70 2.55
N ARG A 31 2.80 -6.54 2.77
CA ARG A 31 3.37 -7.46 1.77
C ARG A 31 2.33 -8.45 1.26
N PHE A 32 1.61 -9.13 2.15
CA PHE A 32 0.58 -10.09 1.75
C PHE A 32 -0.59 -9.43 1.00
N VAL A 33 -0.93 -8.18 1.34
CA VAL A 33 -1.90 -7.39 0.58
C VAL A 33 -1.38 -7.13 -0.83
N ALA A 34 -0.10 -6.79 -0.98
CA ALA A 34 0.53 -6.57 -2.28
C ALA A 34 0.63 -7.86 -3.12
N ASP A 35 0.84 -9.01 -2.47
CA ASP A 35 0.81 -10.34 -3.09
C ASP A 35 -0.62 -10.78 -3.49
N GLY A 36 -1.64 -9.98 -3.18
CA GLY A 36 -3.03 -10.25 -3.58
C GLY A 36 -3.76 -11.27 -2.70
N MET A 37 -3.20 -11.63 -1.54
CA MET A 37 -3.87 -12.54 -0.60
C MET A 37 -5.22 -11.97 -0.13
N SER A 38 -6.15 -12.80 0.33
CA SER A 38 -7.40 -12.33 0.95
C SER A 38 -7.19 -12.01 2.43
N THR A 39 -8.08 -11.21 3.04
CA THR A 39 -8.03 -10.95 4.50
C THR A 39 -8.11 -12.23 5.32
N GLN A 40 -8.88 -13.23 4.84
CA GLN A 40 -8.99 -14.55 5.47
C GLN A 40 -7.68 -15.35 5.36
N ALA A 41 -7.04 -15.35 4.18
CA ALA A 41 -5.76 -16.03 3.99
C ALA A 41 -4.66 -15.41 4.86
N ILE A 42 -4.62 -14.07 4.95
CA ILE A 42 -3.67 -13.37 5.83
C ILE A 42 -3.91 -13.71 7.30
N ALA A 43 -5.16 -13.73 7.73
CA ALA A 43 -5.53 -14.08 9.10
C ALA A 43 -5.08 -15.50 9.46
N HIS A 44 -5.26 -16.45 8.54
CA HIS A 44 -4.80 -17.82 8.69
C HIS A 44 -3.26 -17.90 8.76
N GLU A 45 -2.55 -17.28 7.81
CA GLU A 45 -1.09 -17.28 7.75
C GLU A 45 -0.45 -16.68 9.01
N ARG A 46 -1.06 -15.61 9.54
CA ARG A 46 -0.59 -14.89 10.72
C ARG A 46 -1.12 -15.45 12.04
N GLN A 47 -2.00 -16.45 12.00
CA GLN A 47 -2.68 -17.01 13.17
C GLN A 47 -3.39 -15.94 14.02
N VAL A 48 -4.02 -14.97 13.37
CA VAL A 48 -4.79 -13.89 14.01
C VAL A 48 -6.23 -13.87 13.51
N SER A 49 -7.09 -13.10 14.17
CA SER A 49 -8.47 -12.93 13.69
C SER A 49 -8.54 -12.08 12.41
N VAL A 50 -9.54 -12.36 11.56
CA VAL A 50 -9.84 -11.54 10.36
C VAL A 50 -10.00 -10.06 10.73
N LYS A 51 -10.67 -9.77 11.85
CA LYS A 51 -10.86 -8.41 12.38
C LYS A 51 -9.54 -7.71 12.70
N ALA A 52 -8.55 -8.43 13.26
CA ALA A 52 -7.23 -7.87 13.54
C ALA A 52 -6.49 -7.49 12.24
N VAL A 53 -6.64 -8.29 11.19
CA VAL A 53 -6.10 -7.97 9.86
C VAL A 53 -6.78 -6.72 9.27
N GLU A 54 -8.11 -6.61 9.35
CA GLU A 54 -8.85 -5.43 8.88
C GLU A 54 -8.43 -4.14 9.60
N GLN A 55 -8.22 -4.22 10.93
CA GLN A 55 -7.70 -3.10 11.71
C GLN A 55 -6.28 -2.72 11.27
N THR A 56 -5.43 -3.71 11.01
CA THR A 56 -4.06 -3.48 10.53
C THR A 56 -4.05 -2.81 9.15
N ILE A 57 -4.90 -3.28 8.23
CA ILE A 57 -5.11 -2.68 6.90
C ILE A 57 -5.61 -1.23 7.02
N SER A 58 -6.57 -0.99 7.91
CA SER A 58 -7.11 0.35 8.16
C SER A 58 -6.04 1.30 8.67
N ARG A 59 -5.19 0.81 9.58
CA ARG A 59 -4.07 1.56 10.15
C ARG A 59 -2.97 1.82 9.14
N LEU A 60 -2.60 0.83 8.32
CA LEU A 60 -1.66 0.99 7.21
C LEU A 60 -2.12 2.07 6.23
N SER A 61 -3.42 2.16 5.98
CA SER A 61 -3.97 3.18 5.08
C SER A 61 -3.83 4.59 5.65
N GLU A 62 -3.99 4.75 6.98
CA GLU A 62 -3.74 6.02 7.66
C GLU A 62 -2.26 6.39 7.61
N ILE A 63 -1.38 5.43 7.90
CA ILE A 63 0.07 5.62 7.95
C ILE A 63 0.64 5.98 6.58
N LEU A 64 0.13 5.35 5.52
CA LEU A 64 0.56 5.59 4.14
C LEU A 64 -0.19 6.75 3.48
N GLU A 65 -1.02 7.48 4.24
CA GLU A 65 -1.84 8.61 3.78
C GLU A 65 -2.66 8.27 2.53
N VAL A 66 -3.10 7.01 2.44
CA VAL A 66 -3.90 6.51 1.32
C VAL A 66 -5.34 7.01 1.49
N PRO A 67 -5.89 7.78 0.53
CA PRO A 67 -7.23 8.31 0.63
C PRO A 67 -8.26 7.19 0.80
N ARG A 68 -9.09 7.29 1.84
CA ARG A 68 -10.27 6.43 1.99
C ARG A 68 -11.39 6.95 1.09
N ASP A 69 -11.23 6.73 -0.21
CA ASP A 69 -12.29 7.01 -1.17
C ASP A 69 -13.18 5.76 -1.29
N SER A 70 -14.48 5.92 -1.05
CA SER A 70 -15.47 4.83 -1.12
C SER A 70 -15.61 4.22 -2.53
N SER A 71 -15.10 4.91 -3.56
CA SER A 71 -15.05 4.46 -4.95
C SER A 71 -13.86 3.52 -5.24
N THR A 72 -12.86 3.44 -4.35
CA THR A 72 -11.66 2.62 -4.56
C THR A 72 -11.41 1.62 -3.45
N ASN A 73 -11.14 0.37 -3.85
CA ASN A 73 -10.85 -0.70 -2.92
C ASN A 73 -9.53 -0.41 -2.17
N GLN A 74 -9.64 -0.22 -0.86
CA GLN A 74 -8.53 0.12 0.04
C GLN A 74 -7.34 -0.86 -0.07
N ARG A 75 -7.59 -2.15 -0.33
CA ARG A 75 -6.53 -3.14 -0.56
C ARG A 75 -5.73 -2.86 -1.83
N VAL A 76 -6.40 -2.47 -2.91
CA VAL A 76 -5.76 -2.14 -4.18
C VAL A 76 -4.88 -0.89 -4.02
N GLN A 77 -5.36 0.09 -3.26
CA GLN A 77 -4.56 1.28 -2.99
C GLN A 77 -3.32 0.98 -2.14
N LEU A 78 -3.46 0.15 -1.10
CA LEU A 78 -2.31 -0.30 -0.28
C LEU A 78 -1.30 -1.12 -1.10
N ALA A 79 -1.77 -2.04 -1.94
CA ALA A 79 -0.90 -2.82 -2.82
C ALA A 79 -0.13 -1.91 -3.78
N ARG A 80 -0.78 -0.88 -4.34
CA ARG A 80 -0.12 0.14 -5.18
C ARG A 80 0.91 0.94 -4.39
N ALA A 81 0.57 1.40 -3.18
CA ALA A 81 1.49 2.12 -2.32
C ALA A 81 2.74 1.28 -1.98
N TYR A 82 2.56 -0.02 -1.72
CA TYR A 82 3.67 -0.96 -1.53
C TYR A 82 4.52 -1.09 -2.80
N LEU A 83 3.92 -1.28 -3.98
CA LEU A 83 4.66 -1.44 -5.24
C LEU A 83 5.41 -0.16 -5.65
N GLU A 84 4.79 1.01 -5.48
CA GLU A 84 5.43 2.31 -5.76
C GLU A 84 6.63 2.58 -4.85
N LEU A 85 6.60 2.06 -3.63
CA LEU A 85 7.70 2.11 -2.70
C LEU A 85 8.74 1.03 -2.99
N ALA A 86 8.33 -0.22 -3.23
CA ALA A 86 9.23 -1.33 -3.54
C ALA A 86 10.05 -1.04 -4.82
N GLY A 87 9.46 -0.36 -5.80
CA GLY A 87 10.18 0.12 -6.98
C GLY A 87 11.16 1.27 -6.73
N LYS A 88 11.16 1.88 -5.53
CA LYS A 88 12.06 2.96 -5.09
C LYS A 88 13.07 2.52 -4.03
N ILE A 89 12.91 1.32 -3.47
CA ILE A 89 13.86 0.72 -2.53
C ILE A 89 14.74 -0.24 -3.33
N PRO A 90 16.02 0.10 -3.61
CA PRO A 90 16.92 -0.76 -4.38
C PRO A 90 17.33 -2.06 -3.66
N GLU A 91 16.85 -2.31 -2.43
CA GLU A 91 17.38 -3.33 -1.52
C GLU A 91 16.42 -4.49 -1.20
N LEU A 92 15.24 -4.59 -1.84
CA LEU A 92 14.37 -5.78 -1.64
C LEU A 92 14.82 -6.95 -2.54
N GLY A 93 16.11 -7.27 -2.44
CA GLY A 93 16.80 -8.30 -3.17
C GLY A 93 17.99 -8.81 -2.36
N ARG A 94 17.74 -9.38 -1.18
CA ARG A 94 18.67 -10.19 -0.40
C ARG A 94 17.90 -11.28 0.31
#